data_AF-A0A355BAB3-F1
#
_entry.id   AF-A0A355BAB3-F1
#
_cell.length_a   1.000
_cell.length_b   1.000
_cell.length_c   1.000
_cell.angle_alpha   90.00
_cell.angle_beta   90.00
_cell.angle_gamma   90.00
#
_symmetry.space_group_name_H-M   'P 1'
#
loop_
_entity.id
_entity.type
_entity.pdbx_description
1 polymer ?
#
loop_
_entity_poly.entity_id
_entity_poly.type
_entity_poly.pdbx_seq_one_letter_code
_entity_poly.pdbx_strand_id
1 'polypeptide(L)' 'MAIEVITREDLNEFRSLLLNDLKEIIQSKPQQTKQWLKSNEVRKLLNISPGTLQNLRINGTLTYTKIGGIMYYDHSDIDK' A
#
# COMPACT_ATOMS: atom_id res chain seq x y z
N MET A 1 -40.43 9.63 31.36
CA MET A 1 -39.53 10.00 30.25
C MET A 1 -38.34 10.68 30.89
N ALA A 2 -37.18 10.02 30.93
CA ALA A 2 -35.97 10.64 31.45
C ALA A 2 -35.49 11.65 30.40
N ILE A 3 -35.27 12.90 30.83
CA ILE A 3 -34.78 13.96 29.95
C ILE A 3 -33.27 13.91 30.06
N GLU A 4 -32.62 13.37 29.03
CA GLU A 4 -31.17 13.46 28.91
C GLU A 4 -30.81 14.85 28.40
N VAL A 5 -30.11 15.62 29.23
CA VAL A 5 -29.69 16.98 28.91
C VAL A 5 -28.29 16.91 28.31
N ILE A 6 -28.20 17.20 27.01
CA ILE A 6 -26.93 17.31 26.30
C ILE A 6 -26.30 18.66 26.63
N THR A 7 -25.04 18.64 27.07
CA THR A 7 -24.26 19.84 27.34
C THR A 7 -23.48 20.28 26.09
N ARG A 8 -23.00 21.54 26.09
CA ARG A 8 -22.12 22.03 25.02
C ARG A 8 -20.77 21.31 25.01
N GLU A 9 -20.33 20.85 26.17
CA GLU A 9 -19.10 20.06 26.33
C GLU A 9 -19.22 18.73 25.59
N ASP A 10 -20.36 18.03 25.74
CA ASP A 10 -20.61 16.75 25.06
C ASP A 10 -20.56 16.90 23.53
N LEU A 11 -21.06 18.01 23.00
CA LEU A 11 -20.99 18.31 21.57
C LEU A 11 -19.56 18.59 21.08
N ASN A 12 -18.75 19.26 21.90
CA ASN A 12 -17.34 19.52 21.59
C ASN A 12 -16.50 18.24 21.66
N GLU A 13 -16.80 17.37 22.62
CA GLU A 13 -16.17 16.05 22.75
C GLU A 13 -16.53 15.18 21.54
N PHE A 14 -17.82 15.08 21.21
CA PHE A 14 -18.29 14.36 20.03
C PHE A 14 -17.64 14.87 18.74
N ARG A 15 -17.57 16.19 18.54
CA ARG A 15 -16.89 16.79 17.39
C ARG A 15 -15.42 16.39 17.33
N SER A 16 -14.72 16.42 18.46
CA SER A 16 -13.29 16.10 18.51
C SER A 16 -13.04 14.62 18.20
N LEU A 17 -13.86 13.72 18.76
CA LEU A 17 -13.81 12.28 18.47
C LEU A 17 -14.08 12.01 16.99
N LEU A 18 -15.16 12.56 16.43
CA LEU A 18 -15.49 12.42 15.02
C LEU A 18 -14.36 12.87 14.09
N LEU A 19 -13.76 14.03 14.38
CA LEU A 19 -12.67 14.57 13.56
C LEU A 19 -11.40 13.74 13.67
N ASN A 20 -11.12 13.14 14.83
CA ASN A 20 -10.00 12.22 15.00
C ASN A 20 -10.23 10.92 14.22
N ASP A 21 -11.41 10.31 14.34
CA ASP A 21 -11.76 9.09 13.61
C ASP A 21 -11.69 9.31 12.09
N LEU A 22 -12.25 10.43 11.61
CA LEU A 22 -12.17 10.81 10.20
C LEU A 22 -10.73 11.01 9.75
N LYS A 23 -9.88 11.59 10.60
CA LYS A 23 -8.47 11.80 10.30
C LYS A 23 -7.72 10.47 10.19
N GLU A 24 -8.01 9.48 11.04
CA GLU A 24 -7.43 8.15 10.90
C GLU A 24 -7.83 7.47 9.59
N ILE A 25 -9.11 7.56 9.21
CA ILE A 25 -9.64 7.00 7.95
C ILE A 25 -9.02 7.70 6.73
N ILE A 26 -8.76 9.01 6.79
CA ILE A 26 -8.14 9.74 5.69
C ILE A 26 -6.61 9.52 5.67
N GLN A 27 -5.99 9.33 6.83
CA GLN A 27 -4.54 9.10 6.96
C GLN A 27 -4.11 7.66 6.74
N SER A 28 -5.05 6.71 6.65
CA SER A 28 -4.79 5.45 5.96
C SER A 28 -4.58 5.75 4.48
N LYS A 29 -3.42 6.35 4.17
CA LYS A 29 -2.90 6.43 2.82
C LYS A 29 -2.97 4.99 2.30
N PRO A 30 -3.63 4.72 1.16
CA PRO A 30 -3.34 3.48 0.47
C PRO A 30 -1.83 3.46 0.35
N GLN A 31 -1.19 2.45 0.95
CA GLN A 31 0.22 2.19 0.80
C GLN A 31 0.49 2.45 -0.69
N GLN A 32 1.22 3.52 -1.03
CA GLN A 32 1.54 3.79 -2.43
C GLN A 32 2.44 2.65 -2.83
N THR A 33 1.83 1.53 -3.22
CA THR A 33 2.48 0.39 -3.83
C THR A 33 3.13 0.99 -5.04
N LYS A 34 4.45 1.17 -4.98
CA LYS A 34 5.22 1.70 -6.10
C LYS A 34 4.79 0.87 -7.31
N GLN A 35 4.17 1.54 -8.27
CA GLN A 35 3.66 0.88 -9.47
C GLN A 35 4.75 0.06 -10.17
N TRP A 36 6.00 0.54 -10.09
CA TRP A 36 7.16 -0.10 -10.66
C TRP A 36 8.17 -0.49 -9.59
N LEU A 37 8.46 -1.78 -9.50
CA LEU A 37 9.45 -2.37 -8.60
C LEU A 37 10.76 -2.64 -9.36
N LYS A 38 11.90 -2.47 -8.69
CA LYS A 38 13.21 -2.87 -9.22
C LYS A 38 13.54 -4.32 -8.84
N SER A 39 14.51 -4.94 -9.51
CA SER A 39 14.93 -6.34 -9.23
C SER A 39 15.31 -6.62 -7.77
N ASN A 40 15.78 -5.63 -7.01
CA ASN A 40 16.05 -5.79 -5.58
C ASN A 40 14.77 -5.80 -4.73
N GLU A 41 13.77 -5.00 -5.10
CA GLU A 41 12.47 -4.94 -4.42
C GLU A 41 11.67 -6.21 -4.71
N VAL A 42 11.62 -6.67 -5.97
CA VAL A 42 10.94 -7.92 -6.35
C VAL A 42 11.52 -9.14 -5.64
N ARG A 43 12.86 -9.23 -5.53
CA ARG A 43 13.50 -10.33 -4.78
C ARG A 43 13.10 -10.35 -3.31
N LYS A 44 12.97 -9.18 -2.69
CA LYS A 44 12.54 -9.06 -1.29
C LYS A 44 11.06 -9.40 -1.13
N LEU A 45 10.23 -8.96 -2.07
CA LEU A 45 8.78 -9.20 -2.06
C LEU A 45 8.46 -10.70 -2.21
N LEU A 46 9.07 -11.36 -3.19
CA LEU A 46 8.86 -12.78 -3.47
C LEU A 46 9.76 -13.71 -2.63
N ASN A 47 10.67 -13.15 -1.83
CA ASN A 47 11.69 -13.87 -1.07
C ASN A 47 12.51 -14.88 -1.93
N ILE A 48 12.97 -14.44 -3.10
CA ILE A 48 13.67 -15.29 -4.08
C ILE A 48 15.13 -14.84 -4.33
N SER A 49 15.93 -15.80 -4.79
CA SER A 49 17.32 -15.55 -5.19
C SER A 49 17.42 -14.79 -6.52
N PRO A 50 18.57 -14.14 -6.82
CA PRO A 50 18.82 -13.53 -8.14
C PRO A 50 18.70 -14.51 -9.31
N GLY A 51 19.16 -15.75 -9.13
CA GLY A 51 19.07 -16.79 -10.16
C GLY A 51 17.62 -17.19 -10.44
N THR A 52 16.80 -17.29 -9.39
CA THR A 52 15.36 -17.55 -9.52
C THR A 52 14.68 -16.41 -10.29
N LEU A 53 14.94 -15.15 -9.94
CA LEU A 53 14.36 -14.00 -10.67
C LEU A 53 14.86 -13.92 -12.13
N GLN A 54 16.07 -14.38 -12.42
CA GLN A 54 16.56 -14.51 -13.78
C GLN A 54 15.79 -15.60 -14.54
N ASN A 55 15.60 -16.78 -13.95
CA ASN A 55 14.83 -17.86 -14.55
C ASN A 55 13.39 -17.42 -14.85
N LEU A 56 12.74 -16.74 -13.91
CA LEU A 56 11.37 -16.21 -14.07
C LEU A 56 11.24 -15.19 -15.20
N ARG A 57 12.32 -14.45 -15.53
CA ARG A 57 12.34 -13.56 -16.69
C ARG A 57 12.57 -14.32 -17.99
N ILE A 58 13.51 -15.26 -18.00
CA ILE A 58 13.88 -16.04 -19.19
C ILE A 58 12.72 -16.91 -19.65
N ASN A 59 12.01 -17.55 -18.71
CA ASN A 59 10.88 -18.41 -19.01
C ASN A 59 9.56 -17.63 -19.23
N GLY A 60 9.57 -16.30 -19.15
CA GLY A 60 8.41 -15.44 -19.36
C GLY A 60 7.35 -15.45 -18.24
N THR A 61 7.66 -16.03 -17.07
CA THR A 61 6.71 -16.04 -15.93
C THR A 61 6.54 -14.64 -15.32
N LEU A 62 7.61 -13.84 -15.27
CA LEU A 62 7.57 -12.44 -14.83
C LEU A 62 7.89 -11.50 -15.99
N THR A 63 6.91 -10.66 -16.32
CA THR A 63 7.05 -9.55 -17.26
C THR A 63 7.98 -8.48 -16.70
N TYR A 64 8.77 -7.84 -17.57
CA TYR A 64 9.67 -6.77 -17.16
C TYR A 64 9.85 -5.73 -18.27
N THR A 65 10.14 -4.50 -17.88
CA THR A 65 10.47 -3.39 -18.77
C THR A 65 11.88 -2.90 -18.48
N LYS A 66 12.72 -2.80 -19.51
CA LYS A 66 14.10 -2.31 -19.38
C LYS A 66 14.16 -0.84 -19.77
N ILE A 67 14.55 0.03 -18.84
CA ILE A 67 14.74 1.46 -19.07
C ILE A 67 16.13 1.86 -18.58
N GLY A 68 16.99 2.37 -19.46
CA GLY A 68 18.34 2.81 -19.10
C GLY A 68 19.22 1.73 -18.46
N GLY A 69 19.03 0.46 -18.83
CA GLY A 69 19.76 -0.67 -18.24
C GLY A 69 19.14 -1.24 -16.96
N ILE A 70 18.17 -0.56 -16.35
CA ILE A 70 17.47 -1.01 -15.14
C ILE A 70 16.20 -1.77 -15.55
N MET A 71 15.97 -2.90 -14.88
CA MET A 71 14.74 -3.69 -15.05
C MET A 71 13.69 -3.27 -14.03
N TYR A 72 12.50 -2.99 -14.53
CA TYR A 72 11.31 -2.64 -13.78
C TYR A 72 10.23 -3.69 -13.97
N TYR A 73 9.45 -3.92 -12.93
CA TYR A 73 8.35 -4.88 -12.89
C TYR A 73 7.11 -4.16 -12.39
N ASP A 74 5.96 -4.41 -13.01
CA ASP A 74 4.70 -3.86 -12.53
C ASP A 74 4.31 -4.61 -11.25
N HIS A 75 3.94 -3.87 -10.20
CA HIS A 75 3.47 -4.46 -8.95
C HIS A 75 2.24 -5.37 -9.18
N SER A 76 1.36 -4.98 -10.10
CA SER A 76 0.11 -5.67 -10.42
C SER A 76 0.33 -7.04 -11.08
N ASP A 77 1.49 -7.23 -11.71
CA ASP A 77 1.85 -8.50 -12.33
C ASP A 77 2.50 -9.48 -11.34
N ILE A 78 2.90 -8.99 -10.16
CA ILE A 78 3.53 -9.81 -9.11
C ILE A 78 2.51 -10.30 -8.06
N ASP A 79 1.47 -9.50 -7.80
CA ASP A 79 0.39 -9.82 -6.84
C ASP A 79 -0.77 -10.67 -7.44
N LYS A 80 -0.61 -11.21 -8.64
CA LYS A 80 -1.62 -12.09 -9.28
C LYS A 80 -1.56 -13.53 -8.79
#